data_AF-A0A8T7JXF8-F1
#
_entry.id   AF-A0A8T7JXF8-F1
#
_cell.length_a   1.000
_cell.length_b   1.000
_cell.length_c   1.000
_cell.angle_alpha   90.00
_cell.angle_beta   90.00
_cell.angle_gamma   90.00
#
_symmetry.space_group_name_H-M   'P 1'
#
loop_
_entity.id
_entity.type
_entity.pdbx_description
1 polymer ?
#
loop_
_entity_poly.entity_id
_entity_poly.type
_entity_poly.pdbx_seq_one_letter_code
_entity_poly.pdbx_strand_id
1 'polypeptide(L)'
;MSRTKFSLSEDWLATIAGLIIVAVIGLGVLGPGPQTVTINAAAGEIQSKLALPLSGWTVSATIDGQRATVEGTLTALSGGTNLIIECAAGRLRSHYAVRALPAGVNDAPEDRGQIVVVNGCDAAVSVTYRTSGAIVWPLFNLFGR
;
A
#
# COMPACT_ATOMS: atom_id res chain seq x y z
N MET A 1 -27.49 35.77 -43.92
CA MET A 1 -27.56 34.33 -43.63
C MET A 1 -27.03 34.09 -42.22
N SER A 2 -27.87 33.45 -41.39
CA SER A 2 -27.69 33.34 -39.94
C SER A 2 -26.71 32.21 -39.54
N ARG A 3 -26.22 32.33 -38.31
CA ARG A 3 -25.13 31.61 -37.61
C ARG A 3 -25.23 30.08 -37.60
N THR A 4 -24.08 29.41 -37.44
CA THR A 4 -23.77 28.63 -36.22
C THR A 4 -22.28 28.23 -36.18
N LYS A 5 -21.49 28.93 -35.35
CA LYS A 5 -20.23 28.39 -34.82
C LYS A 5 -20.62 27.20 -33.93
N PHE A 6 -20.23 25.99 -34.30
CA PHE A 6 -20.32 24.83 -33.40
C PHE A 6 -19.29 25.02 -32.28
N SER A 7 -19.71 25.70 -31.23
CA SER A 7 -19.08 25.60 -29.91
C SER A 7 -19.40 24.20 -29.40
N LEU A 8 -18.54 23.23 -29.70
CA LEU A 8 -18.56 21.94 -29.02
C LEU A 8 -18.19 22.23 -27.56
N SER A 9 -19.22 22.37 -26.73
CA SER A 9 -19.20 22.68 -25.30
C SER A 9 -18.10 21.90 -24.59
N GLU A 10 -17.20 22.59 -23.89
CA GLU A 10 -16.12 22.06 -23.04
C GLU A 10 -16.47 20.79 -22.25
N ASP A 11 -17.74 20.59 -21.93
CA ASP A 11 -18.31 19.40 -21.26
C ASP A 11 -18.14 18.07 -22.02
N TRP A 12 -18.09 18.08 -23.36
CA TRP A 12 -17.95 16.84 -24.15
C TRP A 12 -16.52 16.28 -24.09
N LEU A 13 -15.53 17.17 -24.00
CA LEU A 13 -14.11 16.83 -23.83
C LEU A 13 -13.82 16.27 -22.43
N ALA A 14 -14.48 16.81 -21.40
CA ALA A 14 -14.37 16.29 -20.04
C ALA A 14 -14.93 14.86 -19.91
N THR A 15 -16.02 14.56 -20.62
CA THR A 15 -16.64 13.23 -20.63
C THR A 15 -15.77 12.19 -21.33
N ILE A 16 -15.11 12.56 -22.44
CA ILE A 16 -14.17 11.68 -23.15
C ILE A 16 -12.90 11.47 -22.34
N ALA A 17 -12.37 12.51 -21.71
CA ALA A 17 -11.22 12.38 -20.81
C ALA A 17 -11.55 11.46 -19.62
N GLY A 18 -12.74 11.59 -19.03
CA GLY A 18 -13.21 10.70 -17.97
C GLY A 18 -13.33 9.24 -18.40
N LEU A 19 -13.88 8.99 -19.60
CA LEU A 19 -13.98 7.63 -20.17
C LEU A 19 -12.61 7.04 -20.52
N ILE A 20 -11.66 7.84 -20.99
CA ILE A 20 -10.29 7.40 -21.25
C ILE A 20 -9.58 7.04 -19.94
N ILE A 21 -9.75 7.82 -18.86
CA ILE A 21 -9.17 7.50 -17.55
C ILE A 21 -9.71 6.17 -17.01
N VAL A 22 -11.04 5.99 -17.06
CA VAL A 22 -11.68 4.72 -16.63
C VAL A 22 -11.24 3.56 -17.52
N ALA A 23 -11.10 3.75 -18.83
CA ALA A 23 -10.60 2.73 -19.74
C ALA A 23 -9.12 2.39 -19.49
N VAL A 24 -8.25 3.37 -19.18
CA VAL A 24 -6.83 3.15 -18.88
C VAL A 24 -6.65 2.41 -17.55
N ILE A 25 -7.49 2.70 -16.55
CA ILE A 25 -7.52 1.95 -15.28
C ILE A 25 -8.11 0.55 -15.50
N GLY A 26 -9.16 0.42 -16.32
CA GLY A 26 -9.81 -0.86 -16.64
C GLY A 26 -8.99 -1.79 -17.56
N LEU A 27 -8.11 -1.23 -18.39
CA LEU A 27 -7.19 -1.97 -19.29
C LEU A 27 -5.84 -2.30 -18.62
N GLY A 28 -5.63 -1.93 -17.34
CA GLY A 28 -4.43 -2.30 -16.59
C GLY A 28 -3.13 -1.63 -17.06
N VAL A 29 -3.21 -0.51 -17.78
CA VAL A 29 -2.02 0.23 -18.28
C VAL A 29 -1.38 1.09 -17.18
N LEU A 30 -2.16 1.47 -16.17
CA LEU A 30 -1.65 2.09 -14.94
C LEU A 30 -1.67 1.04 -13.84
N GLY A 31 -0.50 0.74 -13.28
CA GLY A 31 -0.40 -0.11 -12.09
C GLY A 31 -1.29 0.42 -10.95
N PRO A 32 -1.61 -0.41 -9.95
CA PRO A 32 -2.45 0.01 -8.83
C PRO A 32 -1.88 1.28 -8.22
N GLY A 33 -2.78 2.26 -7.99
CA GLY A 33 -2.41 3.55 -7.42
C GLY A 33 -1.76 3.43 -6.04
N PRO A 34 -1.29 4.55 -5.46
CA PRO A 34 -0.64 4.54 -4.15
C PRO A 34 -1.52 3.88 -3.09
N GLN A 35 -0.89 3.10 -2.22
CA GLN A 35 -1.55 2.36 -1.13
C GLN A 35 -0.90 2.70 0.20
N THR A 36 -1.71 2.85 1.24
CA THR A 36 -1.26 3.03 2.63
C THR A 36 -2.02 2.10 3.54
N VAL A 37 -1.32 1.30 4.33
CA VAL A 37 -1.87 0.36 5.30
C VAL A 37 -1.26 0.66 6.66
N THR A 38 -2.08 1.14 7.60
CA THR A 38 -1.67 1.39 8.99
C THR A 38 -2.31 0.37 9.92
N ILE A 39 -1.48 -0.25 10.76
CA ILE A 39 -1.86 -1.21 11.79
C ILE A 39 -1.46 -0.62 13.13
N ASN A 40 -2.41 -0.51 14.06
CA ASN A 40 -2.17 -0.08 15.42
C ASN A 40 -2.47 -1.25 16.34
N ALA A 41 -1.57 -1.55 17.27
CA ALA A 41 -1.72 -2.60 18.26
C ALA A 41 -1.42 -2.04 19.65
N ALA A 42 -2.34 -2.23 20.60
CA ALA A 42 -2.09 -1.96 22.01
C ALA A 42 -1.05 -2.93 22.59
N ALA A 43 -0.53 -2.63 23.79
CA ALA A 43 0.41 -3.50 24.48
C ALA A 43 -0.21 -4.89 24.71
N GLY A 44 0.49 -5.95 24.34
CA GLY A 44 0.02 -7.34 24.43
C GLY A 44 -0.98 -7.75 23.33
N GLU A 45 -1.26 -6.89 22.35
CA GLU A 45 -2.26 -7.14 21.31
C GLU A 45 -1.65 -7.70 20.02
N ILE A 46 -2.44 -8.50 19.30
CA ILE A 46 -2.13 -8.97 17.95
C ILE A 46 -3.15 -8.35 17.00
N GLN A 47 -2.65 -7.68 15.96
CA GLN A 47 -3.48 -7.03 14.95
C GLN A 47 -3.00 -7.42 13.56
N SER A 48 -3.92 -7.57 12.61
CA SER A 48 -3.56 -7.92 11.24
C SER A 48 -4.35 -7.12 10.22
N LYS A 49 -3.73 -6.86 9.06
CA LYS A 49 -4.40 -6.26 7.90
C LYS A 49 -3.94 -6.92 6.61
N LEU A 50 -4.89 -7.05 5.70
CA LEU A 50 -4.61 -7.43 4.32
C LEU A 50 -4.11 -6.23 3.53
N ALA A 51 -3.19 -6.48 2.61
CA ALA A 51 -2.59 -5.50 1.73
C ALA A 51 -2.47 -6.06 0.31
N LEU A 52 -2.40 -5.17 -0.68
CA LEU A 52 -2.19 -5.59 -2.07
C LEU A 52 -0.79 -6.20 -2.24
N PRO A 53 -0.65 -7.25 -3.07
CA PRO A 53 0.63 -7.90 -3.33
C PRO A 53 1.48 -7.05 -4.29
N LEU A 54 2.07 -5.99 -3.75
CA LEU A 54 2.84 -4.99 -4.50
C LEU A 54 4.31 -4.94 -4.08
N SER A 55 5.15 -4.37 -4.93
CA SER A 55 6.52 -3.97 -4.61
C SER A 55 6.61 -2.48 -4.26
N GLY A 56 7.79 -2.04 -3.82
CA GLY A 56 8.05 -0.64 -3.47
C GLY A 56 7.44 -0.20 -2.15
N TRP A 57 7.11 -1.15 -1.26
CA TRP A 57 6.64 -0.82 0.07
C TRP A 57 7.75 -0.15 0.88
N THR A 58 7.37 0.94 1.52
CA THR A 58 8.12 1.65 2.54
C THR A 58 7.41 1.49 3.87
N VAL A 59 8.18 1.34 4.94
CA VAL A 59 7.62 1.14 6.28
C VAL A 59 8.08 2.25 7.21
N SER A 60 7.16 2.70 8.05
CA SER A 60 7.41 3.59 9.17
C SER A 60 6.70 3.05 10.39
N ALA A 61 7.36 3.04 11.54
CA ALA A 61 6.77 2.57 12.77
C ALA A 61 6.97 3.56 13.91
N THR A 62 6.08 3.48 14.90
CA THR A 62 6.22 4.16 16.18
C THR A 62 5.94 3.22 17.33
N ILE A 63 6.62 3.46 18.45
CA ILE A 63 6.37 2.85 19.76
C ILE A 63 6.10 4.01 20.71
N ASP A 64 4.92 4.02 21.34
CA ASP A 64 4.47 5.12 22.19
C ASP A 64 4.52 6.51 21.49
N GLY A 65 4.23 6.52 20.18
CA GLY A 65 4.32 7.72 19.35
C GLY A 65 5.74 8.15 18.97
N GLN A 66 6.79 7.56 19.54
CA GLN A 66 8.18 7.80 19.14
C GLN A 66 8.55 6.97 17.91
N ARG A 67 9.27 7.56 16.97
CA ARG A 67 9.70 6.87 15.75
C ARG A 67 10.61 5.68 16.09
N ALA A 68 10.28 4.52 15.54
CA ALA A 68 11.03 3.29 15.69
C ALA A 68 11.43 2.73 14.33
N THR A 69 12.55 2.01 14.30
CA THR A 69 13.03 1.29 13.12
C THR A 69 12.55 -0.15 13.18
N VAL A 70 12.04 -0.65 12.06
CA VAL A 70 11.72 -2.07 11.89
C VAL A 70 12.94 -2.76 11.28
N GLU A 71 13.42 -3.83 11.90
CA GLU A 71 14.52 -4.64 11.35
C GLU A 71 13.98 -5.63 10.31
N GLY A 72 14.71 -5.84 9.21
CA GLY A 72 14.39 -6.86 8.19
C GLY A 72 13.30 -6.48 7.20
N THR A 73 13.03 -5.19 7.03
CA THR A 73 11.85 -4.68 6.31
C THR A 73 11.75 -5.19 4.88
N LEU A 74 10.57 -5.72 4.56
CA LEU A 74 10.23 -6.20 3.25
C LEU A 74 9.70 -5.06 2.37
N THR A 75 10.28 -4.91 1.17
CA THR A 75 9.86 -3.90 0.19
C THR A 75 8.90 -4.46 -0.86
N ALA A 76 8.63 -5.77 -0.84
CA ALA A 76 7.70 -6.43 -1.75
C ALA A 76 6.85 -7.44 -0.99
N LEU A 77 5.53 -7.33 -1.12
CA LEU A 77 4.58 -8.24 -0.51
C LEU A 77 3.94 -9.08 -1.61
N SER A 78 3.86 -10.39 -1.43
CA SER A 78 3.28 -11.31 -2.41
C SER A 78 1.93 -11.85 -1.95
N GLY A 79 1.13 -12.30 -2.90
CA GLY A 79 -0.14 -12.97 -2.62
C GLY A 79 0.08 -14.26 -1.81
N GLY A 80 -0.79 -14.55 -0.85
CA GLY A 80 -0.67 -15.72 0.02
C GLY A 80 0.48 -15.66 1.02
N THR A 81 1.16 -14.51 1.17
CA THR A 81 2.27 -14.35 2.12
C THR A 81 1.84 -13.61 3.38
N ASN A 82 2.32 -14.11 4.52
CA ASN A 82 2.18 -13.47 5.82
C ASN A 82 3.51 -12.82 6.22
N LEU A 83 3.44 -11.56 6.60
CA LEU A 83 4.53 -10.78 7.18
C LEU A 83 4.19 -10.51 8.64
N ILE A 84 4.97 -11.08 9.57
CA ILE A 84 4.82 -10.78 11.00
C ILE A 84 5.80 -9.68 11.38
N ILE A 85 5.34 -8.71 12.15
CA ILE A 85 6.13 -7.67 12.79
C ILE A 85 5.97 -7.83 14.28
N GLU A 86 7.02 -8.31 14.91
CA GLU A 86 7.06 -8.54 16.34
C GLU A 86 7.69 -7.34 17.04
N CYS A 87 7.01 -6.81 18.06
CA CYS A 87 7.60 -5.89 19.01
C CYS A 87 8.01 -6.67 20.26
N ALA A 88 9.30 -6.67 20.58
CA ALA A 88 9.81 -7.26 21.81
C ALA A 88 10.96 -6.42 22.37
N ALA A 89 10.94 -6.17 23.69
CA ALA A 89 11.96 -5.36 24.38
C ALA A 89 12.22 -3.99 23.70
N GLY A 90 11.16 -3.32 23.22
CA GLY A 90 11.24 -2.01 22.56
C GLY A 90 11.86 -2.03 21.15
N ARG A 91 12.00 -3.21 20.53
CA ARG A 91 12.51 -3.35 19.15
C ARG A 91 11.47 -4.01 18.27
N LEU A 92 11.39 -3.54 17.02
CA LEU A 92 10.51 -4.10 16.00
C LEU A 92 11.31 -4.95 15.04
N ARG A 93 10.89 -6.20 14.85
CA ARG A 93 11.51 -7.15 13.92
C ARG A 93 10.47 -7.70 12.98
N SER A 94 10.82 -7.78 11.72
CA SER A 94 9.95 -8.39 10.72
C SER A 94 10.41 -9.81 10.38
N HIS A 95 9.44 -10.70 10.29
CA HIS A 95 9.58 -12.11 9.96
C HIS A 95 8.71 -12.42 8.75
N TYR A 96 9.33 -12.94 7.69
CA TYR A 96 8.69 -13.24 6.42
C TYR A 96 8.60 -14.75 6.20
N ALA A 97 7.62 -15.18 5.40
CA ALA A 97 7.41 -16.59 5.05
C ALA A 97 7.33 -17.52 6.27
N VAL A 98 6.73 -17.00 7.35
CA VAL A 98 6.50 -17.73 8.60
C VAL A 98 5.49 -18.85 8.36
N ARG A 99 5.85 -20.08 8.73
CA ARG A 99 4.98 -21.26 8.63
C ARG A 99 3.89 -21.33 9.71
N ALA A 100 4.08 -20.61 10.82
CA ALA A 100 3.16 -20.60 11.95
C ALA A 100 2.70 -19.18 12.22
N LEU A 101 1.38 -18.98 12.16
CA LEU A 101 0.74 -17.73 12.51
C LEU A 101 0.36 -17.71 13.99
N PRO A 102 0.27 -16.52 14.60
CA PRO A 102 -0.28 -16.39 15.94
C PRO A 102 -1.74 -16.86 15.99
N ALA A 103 -2.16 -17.32 17.17
CA ALA A 103 -3.53 -17.79 17.37
C ALA A 103 -4.55 -16.70 17.00
N GLY A 104 -5.59 -17.09 16.27
CA GLY A 104 -6.65 -16.18 15.81
C GLY A 104 -6.34 -15.40 14.54
N VAL A 105 -5.16 -15.59 13.93
CA VAL A 105 -4.82 -15.03 12.62
C VAL A 105 -4.92 -16.13 11.55
N ASN A 106 -5.71 -15.87 10.52
CA ASN A 106 -5.83 -16.75 9.35
C ASN A 106 -4.79 -16.39 8.30
N ASP A 107 -4.39 -17.37 7.49
CA ASP A 107 -3.51 -17.17 6.35
C ASP A 107 -4.03 -16.12 5.36
N ALA A 108 -3.09 -15.38 4.78
CA ALA A 108 -3.38 -14.48 3.67
C ALA A 108 -4.00 -15.26 2.49
N PRO A 109 -5.07 -14.74 1.86
CA PRO A 109 -5.60 -15.32 0.63
C PRO A 109 -4.62 -15.10 -0.53
N GLU A 110 -4.68 -15.92 -1.58
CA GLU A 110 -3.71 -15.89 -2.68
C GLU A 110 -3.62 -14.55 -3.44
N ASP A 111 -4.66 -13.71 -3.39
CA ASP A 111 -4.73 -12.41 -4.05
C ASP A 111 -4.33 -11.22 -3.14
N ARG A 112 -3.93 -11.49 -1.89
CA ARG A 112 -3.49 -10.48 -0.91
C ARG A 112 -2.26 -10.96 -0.15
N GLY A 113 -1.45 -10.02 0.31
CA GLY A 113 -0.56 -10.30 1.43
C GLY A 113 -1.22 -9.91 2.75
N GLN A 114 -0.75 -10.46 3.85
CA GLN A 114 -1.17 -10.07 5.19
C GLN A 114 0.02 -9.53 5.97
N ILE A 115 -0.20 -8.42 6.66
CA ILE A 115 0.74 -7.85 7.61
C ILE A 115 0.13 -8.03 9.00
N VAL A 116 0.86 -8.71 9.88
CA VAL A 116 0.46 -9.04 11.24
C VAL A 116 1.43 -8.33 12.19
N VAL A 117 0.91 -7.57 13.15
CA VAL A 117 1.70 -6.96 14.22
C VAL A 117 1.42 -7.72 15.49
N VAL A 118 2.45 -8.30 16.07
CA VAL A 118 2.43 -8.96 17.39
C VAL A 118 3.12 -8.02 18.36
N ASN A 119 2.34 -7.31 19.17
CA ASN A 119 2.89 -6.31 20.08
C ASN A 119 3.17 -6.91 21.46
N GLY A 120 4.38 -7.41 21.68
CA GLY A 120 4.89 -7.83 22.99
C GLY A 120 5.60 -6.72 23.77
N CYS A 121 5.52 -5.46 23.33
CA CYS A 121 6.08 -4.32 24.06
C CYS A 121 5.06 -3.76 25.07
N ASP A 122 5.55 -3.09 26.11
CA ASP A 122 4.72 -2.46 27.17
C ASP A 122 4.03 -1.16 26.72
N ALA A 123 4.06 -0.83 25.42
CA ALA A 123 3.51 0.39 24.85
C ALA A 123 2.77 0.12 23.53
N ALA A 124 1.93 1.06 23.12
CA ALA A 124 1.22 0.97 21.85
C ALA A 124 2.19 1.08 20.66
N VAL A 125 1.96 0.25 19.64
CA VAL A 125 2.76 0.20 18.41
C VAL A 125 1.88 0.60 17.23
N SER A 126 2.41 1.46 16.38
CA SER A 126 1.83 1.76 15.07
C SER A 126 2.81 1.40 13.97
N VAL A 127 2.38 0.62 12.99
CA VAL A 127 3.17 0.32 11.80
C VAL A 127 2.40 0.74 10.57
N THR A 128 3.02 1.56 9.73
CA THR A 128 2.45 2.05 8.48
C THR A 128 3.30 1.59 7.32
N TYR A 129 2.67 0.86 6.41
CA TYR A 129 3.21 0.49 5.11
C TYR A 129 2.64 1.43 4.05
N ARG A 130 3.50 1.96 3.20
CA ARG A 130 3.10 2.80 2.07
C ARG A 130 3.84 2.37 0.81
N THR A 131 3.13 2.21 -0.28
CA THR A 131 3.73 2.14 -1.61
C THR A 131 3.25 3.30 -2.45
N SER A 132 4.19 3.94 -3.14
CA SER A 132 3.88 4.96 -4.13
C SER A 132 3.29 4.25 -5.35
N GLY A 133 2.25 4.81 -5.96
CA GLY A 133 1.82 4.33 -7.27
C GLY A 133 3.04 4.32 -8.20
N ALA A 134 3.22 3.25 -8.96
CA ALA A 134 4.20 3.21 -10.02
C ALA A 134 3.75 4.19 -11.10
N ILE A 135 4.03 5.47 -10.91
CA ILE A 135 4.04 6.42 -12.01
C ILE A 135 5.26 6.01 -12.83
N VAL A 136 5.05 5.10 -13.78
CA VAL A 136 5.96 4.93 -14.91
C VAL A 136 5.96 6.29 -15.59
N TRP A 137 6.93 7.14 -15.25
CA TRP A 137 7.11 8.47 -15.80
C TRP A 137 7.67 8.32 -17.22
N PRO A 138 6.96 8.67 -18.32
CA PRO A 138 7.60 8.89 -19.61
C PRO A 138 7.81 10.40 -19.89
N LEU A 139 7.34 11.30 -19.02
CA LEU A 139 7.16 12.72 -19.37
C LEU A 139 8.44 13.59 -19.31
N PHE A 140 9.59 13.10 -18.86
CA PHE A 140 10.86 13.86 -18.93
C PHE A 140 11.65 13.66 -20.22
N ASN A 141 11.30 12.68 -21.07
CA ASN A 141 12.00 12.48 -22.34
C ASN A 141 11.42 13.30 -23.51
N LEU A 142 10.49 14.22 -23.22
CA LEU A 142 9.89 15.15 -24.18
C LEU A 142 10.54 16.55 -24.19
N PHE A 143 11.48 16.83 -23.27
CA PHE A 143 12.29 18.05 -23.27
C PHE A 143 13.77 17.79 -23.61
N GLY A 144 14.09 16.57 -24.04
CA GLY A 144 15.42 16.14 -24.48
C GLY A 144 15.56 16.02 -26.00
N ARG A 145 15.07 17.03 -26.75
CA ARG A 145 15.41 17.24 -28.16
C ARG A 145 15.63 18.72 -28.43
#